data_AF-A0A8C5XSA7-F1
#
_entry.id   AF-A0A8C5XSA7-F1
#
_cell.length_a   1.000
_cell.length_b   1.000
_cell.length_c   1.000
_cell.angle_alpha   90.00
_cell.angle_beta   90.00
_cell.angle_gamma   90.00
#
_symmetry.space_group_name_H-M   'P 1'
#
loop_
_entity.id
_entity.type
_entity.pdbx_description
1 polymer ?
#
loop_
_entity_poly.entity_id
_entity_poly.type
_entity_poly.pdbx_seq_one_letter_code
_entity_poly.pdbx_strand_id
1 'polypeptide(L)'
;MAVKVLLEQEKTFFTLVVLLGYLSCEVICETGDCRQQEFRDRSGNCVLCNQCGPGMELSKECGFGYGEDAQCVTCRPHRFKEDWGFQKCKPCLDCALVNRFQKANCSATSDATCGDWTQQEGPPQTPDTGALILDFPASRTVRNKFLFLINYPQHKTD
;
A
#
# COMPACT_ATOMS: atom_id res chain seq x y z
N MET A 1 63.26 5.97 -44.19
CA MET A 1 62.59 4.69 -43.83
C MET A 1 61.90 4.74 -42.46
N ALA A 2 62.34 5.58 -41.51
CA ALA A 2 61.77 5.67 -40.15
C ALA A 2 60.33 6.23 -40.04
N VAL A 3 59.94 7.17 -40.92
CA VAL A 3 58.60 7.81 -40.88
C VAL A 3 57.46 6.84 -41.22
N LYS A 4 57.72 5.88 -42.12
CA LYS A 4 56.74 4.85 -42.50
C LYS A 4 56.43 3.90 -41.34
N VAL A 5 57.43 3.63 -40.50
CA VAL A 5 57.29 2.74 -39.34
C VAL A 5 56.48 3.40 -38.22
N LEU A 6 56.64 4.71 -38.02
CA LEU A 6 55.85 5.47 -37.03
C LEU A 6 54.37 5.57 -37.41
N LEU A 7 54.05 5.76 -38.70
CA LEU A 7 52.68 5.88 -39.19
C LEU A 7 51.92 4.53 -39.14
N GLU A 8 52.62 3.41 -39.38
CA GLU A 8 52.08 2.05 -39.18
C GLU A 8 51.90 1.70 -37.69
N GLN A 9 52.78 2.20 -36.81
CA GLN A 9 52.62 2.10 -35.35
C GLN A 9 51.40 2.87 -34.84
N GLU A 10 51.17 4.09 -35.32
CA GLU A 10 50.01 4.91 -34.94
C GLU A 10 48.69 4.27 -35.39
N LYS A 11 48.65 3.72 -36.62
CA LYS A 11 47.49 2.98 -37.12
C LYS A 11 47.23 1.71 -36.31
N THR A 12 48.26 0.91 -36.02
CA THR A 12 48.07 -0.31 -35.24
C THR A 12 47.60 0.01 -33.83
N PHE A 13 48.13 1.05 -33.18
CA PHE A 13 47.65 1.53 -31.88
C PHE A 13 46.19 1.98 -31.91
N PHE A 14 45.80 2.81 -32.89
CA PHE A 14 44.39 3.22 -33.06
C PHE A 14 43.47 2.03 -33.31
N THR A 15 43.91 1.06 -34.11
CA THR A 15 43.13 -0.15 -34.40
C THR A 15 42.97 -1.00 -33.14
N LEU A 16 44.01 -1.11 -32.33
CA LEU A 16 43.99 -1.82 -31.04
C LEU A 16 43.08 -1.13 -30.02
N VAL A 17 43.12 0.20 -29.93
CA VAL A 17 42.24 0.99 -29.06
C VAL A 17 40.79 0.88 -29.50
N VAL A 18 40.51 0.92 -30.81
CA VAL A 18 39.16 0.73 -31.36
C VAL A 18 38.65 -0.69 -31.12
N LEU A 19 39.50 -1.71 -31.30
CA LEU A 19 39.17 -3.10 -30.99
C LEU A 19 38.91 -3.30 -29.49
N LEU A 20 39.76 -2.75 -28.62
CA LEU A 20 39.57 -2.77 -27.16
C LEU A 20 38.31 -2.03 -26.74
N GLY A 21 37.99 -0.91 -27.38
CA GLY A 21 36.73 -0.16 -27.21
C GLY A 21 35.51 -0.97 -27.64
N TYR A 22 35.63 -1.73 -28.74
CA TYR A 22 34.55 -2.58 -29.24
C TYR A 22 34.33 -3.81 -28.32
N LEU A 23 35.40 -4.44 -27.85
CA LEU A 23 35.36 -5.51 -26.86
C LEU A 23 34.83 -5.04 -25.49
N SER A 24 35.09 -3.79 -25.10
CA SER A 24 34.52 -3.23 -23.87
C SER A 24 33.05 -2.85 -24.02
N CYS A 25 32.54 -2.61 -25.23
CA CYS A 25 31.09 -2.46 -25.48
C CYS A 25 30.31 -3.77 -25.24
N GLU A 26 30.89 -4.94 -25.51
CA GLU A 26 30.29 -6.23 -25.14
C GLU A 26 30.30 -6.45 -23.61
N VAL A 27 31.31 -5.95 -22.90
CA VAL A 27 31.50 -6.21 -21.47
C VAL A 27 30.77 -5.21 -20.56
N ILE A 28 30.48 -4.00 -21.04
CA ILE A 28 29.83 -2.93 -20.23
C ILE A 28 28.31 -2.86 -20.47
N CYS A 29 27.77 -3.51 -21.51
CA CYS A 29 26.34 -3.43 -21.85
C CYS A 29 25.56 -4.75 -21.70
N GLU A 30 26.16 -5.82 -21.17
CA GLU A 30 25.45 -7.04 -20.74
C GLU A 30 24.90 -6.90 -19.31
N THR A 31 24.31 -5.74 -19.02
CA THR A 31 23.18 -5.70 -18.11
C THR A 31 22.06 -5.08 -18.89
N GLY A 32 21.54 -5.83 -19.88
CA GLY A 32 20.25 -5.51 -20.45
C GLY A 32 19.31 -5.21 -19.29
N ASP A 33 18.72 -4.02 -19.30
CA ASP A 33 17.81 -3.62 -18.23
C ASP A 33 16.76 -4.72 -18.06
N CYS A 34 16.61 -5.22 -16.81
CA CYS A 34 15.57 -6.20 -16.54
C CYS A 34 14.21 -5.64 -16.96
N ARG A 35 13.28 -6.50 -17.37
CA ARG A 35 11.98 -6.04 -17.88
C ARG A 35 11.21 -5.26 -16.82
N GLN A 36 10.15 -4.58 -17.26
CA GLN A 36 9.24 -3.81 -16.40
C GLN A 36 8.70 -4.57 -15.18
N GLN A 37 8.56 -5.90 -15.27
CA GLN A 37 8.04 -6.75 -14.20
C GLN A 37 9.12 -7.68 -13.62
N GLU A 38 10.39 -7.33 -13.80
CA GLU A 38 11.51 -8.12 -13.32
C GLU A 38 12.40 -7.25 -12.41
N PHE A 39 12.88 -7.86 -11.33
CA PHE A 39 13.91 -7.29 -10.46
C PHE A 39 15.20 -8.08 -10.62
N ARG A 40 16.32 -7.47 -10.25
CA ARG A 40 17.62 -8.13 -10.32
C ARG A 40 17.95 -8.76 -8.96
N ASP A 41 18.26 -10.05 -8.95
CA ASP A 41 18.71 -10.75 -7.73
C ASP A 41 20.19 -10.46 -7.45
N ARG A 42 20.67 -10.82 -6.25
CA ARG A 42 22.10 -10.80 -5.88
C ARG A 42 23.03 -11.55 -6.84
N SER A 43 22.52 -12.54 -7.57
CA SER A 43 23.27 -13.32 -8.55
C SER A 43 23.41 -12.59 -9.90
N GLY A 44 22.72 -11.45 -10.07
CA GLY A 44 22.68 -10.68 -11.30
C GLY A 44 21.61 -11.11 -12.29
N ASN A 45 20.74 -12.07 -11.93
CA ASN A 45 19.65 -12.59 -12.77
C ASN A 45 18.40 -11.71 -12.68
N CYS A 46 17.68 -11.57 -13.79
CA CYS A 46 16.37 -10.94 -13.81
C CYS A 46 15.28 -11.94 -13.41
N VAL A 47 14.61 -11.68 -12.29
CA VAL A 47 13.58 -12.53 -11.69
C VAL A 47 12.24 -11.80 -11.72
N LEU A 48 11.15 -12.53 -12.00
CA LEU A 48 9.82 -11.96 -12.05
C LEU A 48 9.37 -11.44 -10.67
N CYS A 49 8.75 -10.27 -10.66
CA CYS A 49 8.14 -9.69 -9.47
C CYS A 49 7.05 -10.61 -8.88
N ASN A 50 6.89 -10.53 -7.56
CA ASN A 50 5.81 -11.23 -6.86
C ASN A 50 4.47 -10.49 -7.04
N GLN A 51 3.39 -11.25 -7.23
CA GLN A 51 2.03 -10.71 -7.26
C GLN A 51 1.39 -10.88 -5.88
N CYS A 52 0.87 -9.79 -5.32
CA CYS A 52 0.16 -9.84 -4.05
C CYS A 52 -1.34 -9.97 -4.28
N GLY A 53 -2.00 -10.72 -3.40
CA GLY A 53 -3.45 -10.92 -3.44
C GLY A 53 -4.25 -9.73 -2.91
N PRO A 54 -5.57 -9.92 -2.71
CA PRO A 54 -6.46 -8.92 -2.15
C PRO A 54 -6.00 -8.47 -0.77
N GLY A 55 -6.10 -7.18 -0.48
CA GLY A 55 -5.68 -6.61 0.80
C GLY A 55 -4.17 -6.53 1.03
N MET A 56 -3.36 -6.85 0.02
CA MET A 56 -1.90 -6.89 0.12
C MET A 56 -1.22 -6.08 -1.00
N GLU A 57 -0.20 -5.31 -0.63
CA GLU A 57 0.70 -4.59 -1.56
C GLU A 57 2.15 -5.03 -1.39
N LEU A 58 2.97 -4.83 -2.41
CA LEU A 58 4.41 -5.04 -2.30
C LEU A 58 5.01 -3.98 -1.36
N SER A 59 5.90 -4.42 -0.46
CA SER A 59 6.62 -3.55 0.49
C SER A 59 7.47 -2.49 -0.21
N LYS A 60 7.92 -2.78 -1.43
CA LYS A 60 8.69 -1.92 -2.32
C LYS A 60 8.19 -2.08 -3.74
N GLU A 61 8.38 -1.06 -4.56
CA GLU A 61 8.09 -1.17 -5.98
C GLU A 61 9.06 -2.13 -6.67
N CYS A 62 8.54 -2.95 -7.57
CA CYS A 62 9.29 -3.99 -8.26
C CYS A 62 9.19 -3.79 -9.77
N GLY A 63 10.33 -3.83 -10.46
CA GLY A 63 10.46 -3.63 -11.90
C GLY A 63 11.77 -2.96 -12.30
N PHE A 64 12.15 -3.09 -13.57
CA PHE A 64 13.36 -2.49 -14.14
C PHE A 64 14.64 -2.81 -13.34
N GLY A 65 14.72 -4.01 -12.76
CA GLY A 65 15.88 -4.44 -11.97
C GLY A 65 15.80 -4.06 -10.48
N TYR A 66 14.80 -3.30 -10.06
CA TYR A 66 14.57 -2.94 -8.65
C TYR A 66 13.47 -3.82 -8.04
N GLY A 67 13.49 -3.99 -6.71
CA GLY A 67 12.48 -4.75 -5.98
C GLY A 67 12.98 -6.07 -5.38
N GLU A 68 14.29 -6.26 -5.27
CA GLU A 68 14.85 -7.37 -4.48
C GLU A 68 14.31 -7.31 -3.03
N ASP A 69 13.97 -8.48 -2.48
CA ASP A 69 13.39 -8.66 -1.16
C ASP A 69 12.01 -8.00 -0.97
N ALA A 70 11.27 -7.71 -2.06
CA ALA A 70 9.91 -7.21 -1.97
C ALA A 70 8.96 -8.30 -1.44
N GLN A 71 8.22 -7.97 -0.38
CA GLN A 71 7.30 -8.87 0.31
C GLN A 71 5.87 -8.32 0.24
N CYS A 72 4.89 -9.22 0.23
CA CYS A 72 3.50 -8.80 0.32
C CYS A 72 3.16 -8.41 1.76
N VAL A 73 2.77 -7.16 1.95
CA VAL A 73 2.35 -6.59 3.24
C VAL A 73 0.90 -6.12 3.15
N THR A 74 0.19 -6.12 4.29
CA THR A 74 -1.20 -5.67 4.35
C THR A 74 -1.34 -4.21 3.95
N CYS A 75 -2.41 -3.86 3.23
CA CYS A 75 -2.74 -2.49 2.92
C CYS A 75 -2.77 -1.64 4.21
N ARG A 76 -2.24 -0.43 4.13
CA ARG A 76 -2.38 0.56 5.21
C ARG A 76 -3.85 0.91 5.44
N PRO A 77 -4.22 1.38 6.65
CA PRO A 77 -5.57 1.86 6.93
C PRO A 77 -6.04 2.87 5.87
N HIS A 78 -7.33 2.83 5.52
CA HIS A 78 -7.95 3.64 4.47
C HIS A 78 -7.44 3.37 3.05
N ARG A 79 -6.89 2.17 2.79
CA ARG A 79 -6.54 1.71 1.44
C ARG A 79 -7.05 0.30 1.21
N PHE A 80 -7.39 -0.01 -0.03
CA PHE A 80 -7.92 -1.30 -0.41
C PHE A 80 -7.31 -1.84 -1.72
N LYS A 81 -7.44 -3.14 -1.92
CA LYS A 81 -7.13 -3.83 -3.16
C LYS A 81 -7.96 -5.12 -3.28
N GLU A 82 -8.75 -5.22 -4.33
CA GLU A 82 -9.66 -6.36 -4.55
C GLU A 82 -9.01 -7.46 -5.40
N ASP A 83 -8.23 -7.07 -6.43
CA ASP A 83 -7.65 -8.02 -7.38
C ASP A 83 -6.22 -8.45 -7.01
N TRP A 84 -5.82 -9.58 -7.59
CA TRP A 84 -4.42 -10.00 -7.63
C TRP A 84 -3.61 -9.11 -8.58
N GLY A 85 -2.38 -8.80 -8.20
CA GLY A 85 -1.43 -8.17 -9.12
C GLY A 85 -0.34 -7.34 -8.46
N PHE A 86 0.35 -6.56 -9.28
CA PHE A 86 1.48 -5.71 -8.91
C PHE A 86 1.07 -4.29 -8.46
N GLN A 87 -0.21 -3.98 -8.59
CA GLN A 87 -0.76 -2.67 -8.24
C GLN A 87 -0.65 -2.44 -6.73
N LYS A 88 -0.30 -1.21 -6.34
CA LYS A 88 -0.33 -0.75 -4.94
C LYS A 88 -1.78 -0.63 -4.47
N CYS A 89 -2.01 -0.68 -3.16
CA CYS A 89 -3.35 -0.45 -2.62
C CYS A 89 -3.84 0.95 -3.01
N LYS A 90 -5.12 1.07 -3.35
CA LYS A 90 -5.76 2.33 -3.73
C LYS A 90 -6.38 2.99 -2.49
N PRO A 91 -6.43 4.32 -2.40
CA PRO A 91 -7.15 4.98 -1.32
C PRO A 91 -8.64 4.62 -1.40
N CYS A 92 -9.27 4.42 -0.24
CA CYS A 92 -10.71 4.22 -0.16
C CYS A 92 -11.46 5.47 -0.59
N LEU A 93 -12.65 5.29 -1.17
CA LEU A 93 -13.59 6.36 -1.41
C LEU A 93 -14.09 6.94 -0.07
N ASP A 94 -14.07 8.27 0.04
CA ASP A 94 -14.67 8.99 1.16
C ASP A 94 -16.06 9.49 0.77
N CYS A 95 -17.10 8.85 1.30
CA CYS A 95 -18.49 9.18 1.02
C CYS A 95 -18.89 10.57 1.53
N ALA A 96 -18.22 11.08 2.57
CA ALA A 96 -18.50 12.40 3.11
C ALA A 96 -18.12 13.50 2.11
N LEU A 97 -17.03 13.32 1.35
CA LEU A 97 -16.61 14.28 0.31
C LEU A 97 -17.63 14.43 -0.83
N VAL A 98 -18.47 13.42 -1.05
CA VAL A 98 -19.51 13.43 -2.08
C VAL A 98 -20.93 13.63 -1.51
N ASN A 99 -21.04 14.08 -0.25
CA ASN A 99 -22.31 14.28 0.45
C ASN A 99 -23.22 13.03 0.44
N ARG A 100 -22.64 11.85 0.59
CA ARG A 100 -23.35 10.57 0.64
C ARG A 100 -23.13 9.86 1.97
N PHE A 101 -24.05 8.97 2.32
CA PHE A 101 -23.89 8.11 3.49
C PHE A 101 -23.06 6.86 3.14
N GLN A 102 -22.17 6.45 4.04
CA GLN A 102 -21.38 5.24 3.88
C GLN A 102 -22.23 4.00 4.16
N LYS A 103 -22.61 3.27 3.11
CA LYS A 103 -23.41 2.04 3.21
C LYS A 103 -22.57 0.84 3.65
N ALA A 104 -21.31 0.77 3.21
CA ALA A 104 -20.35 -0.21 3.69
C ALA A 104 -19.00 0.44 3.99
N ASN A 105 -18.38 -0.02 5.07
CA ASN A 105 -17.06 0.43 5.50
C ASN A 105 -15.98 -0.05 4.53
N CYS A 106 -14.95 0.76 4.35
CA CYS A 106 -13.78 0.33 3.60
C CYS A 106 -13.03 -0.77 4.37
N SER A 107 -12.53 -1.76 3.65
CA SER A 107 -11.68 -2.82 4.19
C SER A 107 -10.38 -2.89 3.41
N ALA A 108 -9.40 -3.71 3.85
CA ALA A 108 -8.20 -3.92 3.05
C ALA A 108 -8.53 -4.54 1.68
N THR A 109 -9.60 -5.32 1.56
CA THR A 109 -9.94 -6.07 0.34
C THR A 109 -11.00 -5.40 -0.53
N SER A 110 -11.73 -4.41 -0.02
CA SER A 110 -12.87 -3.80 -0.73
C SER A 110 -13.00 -2.32 -0.44
N ASP A 111 -13.45 -1.55 -1.43
CA ASP A 111 -13.72 -0.12 -1.26
C ASP A 111 -14.93 0.15 -0.36
N ALA A 112 -15.04 1.39 0.14
CA ALA A 112 -16.26 1.88 0.74
C ALA A 112 -17.37 2.02 -0.32
N THR A 113 -18.59 1.63 0.04
CA THR A 113 -19.76 1.86 -0.83
C THR A 113 -20.59 3.02 -0.31
N CYS A 114 -20.88 3.98 -1.19
CA CYS A 114 -21.68 5.15 -0.84
C CYS A 114 -23.13 4.96 -1.29
N GLY A 115 -24.05 5.01 -0.33
CA GLY A 115 -25.49 5.00 -0.57
C GLY A 115 -26.02 6.41 -0.81
N ASP A 116 -27.16 6.50 -1.49
CA ASP A 116 -27.95 7.73 -1.49
C ASP A 116 -28.84 7.78 -0.24
N TRP A 117 -29.16 8.98 0.22
CA TRP A 117 -29.99 9.20 1.41
C TRP A 117 -31.41 8.64 1.24
N THR A 118 -31.86 8.51 0.00
CA THR A 118 -33.17 7.98 -0.37
C THR A 118 -33.29 6.45 -0.20
N GLN A 119 -32.16 5.72 -0.12
CA GLN A 119 -32.11 4.25 -0.05
C GLN A 119 -31.83 3.73 1.37
N GLN A 120 -32.12 4.52 2.41
CA GLN A 120 -31.93 4.11 3.79
C GLN A 120 -32.96 3.05 4.21
N GLU A 121 -32.73 1.81 3.79
CA GLU A 121 -33.40 0.62 4.28
C GLU A 121 -32.53 -0.02 5.38
N GLY A 122 -32.49 0.61 6.56
CA GLY A 122 -31.86 0.02 7.75
C GLY A 122 -31.37 1.02 8.80
N PRO A 123 -31.32 0.64 10.08
CA PRO A 123 -30.83 1.51 11.14
C PRO A 123 -29.33 1.81 10.94
N PRO A 124 -28.85 3.01 11.33
CA PRO A 124 -27.44 3.34 11.28
C PRO A 124 -26.62 2.31 12.08
N GLN A 125 -25.52 1.82 11.52
CA GLN A 125 -24.54 1.08 12.31
C GLN A 125 -23.84 2.06 13.25
N THR A 126 -24.37 2.18 14.45
CA THR A 126 -23.67 2.78 15.58
C THR A 126 -22.44 1.91 15.88
N PRO A 127 -21.24 2.49 16.06
CA PRO A 127 -20.16 1.75 16.71
C PRO A 127 -20.64 1.35 18.10
N ASP A 128 -20.43 0.08 18.44
CA ASP A 128 -20.92 -0.59 19.64
C ASP A 128 -20.51 0.15 20.92
N THR A 129 -21.26 1.19 21.28
CA THR A 129 -21.22 1.78 22.62
C THR A 129 -22.16 0.91 23.43
N GLY A 130 -21.56 -0.10 24.06
CA GLY A 130 -22.24 -1.15 24.79
C GLY A 130 -23.42 -0.63 25.59
N ALA A 131 -24.60 -1.18 25.30
CA ALA A 131 -25.74 -1.10 26.17
C ALA A 131 -25.33 -1.70 27.53
N LEU A 132 -24.96 -0.86 28.48
CA LEU A 132 -24.91 -1.26 29.88
C LEU A 132 -26.36 -1.44 30.34
N ILE A 133 -26.90 -2.63 30.08
CA ILE A 133 -28.09 -3.12 30.76
C ILE A 133 -27.66 -3.27 32.22
N LEU A 134 -28.02 -2.29 33.05
CA LEU A 134 -27.98 -2.46 34.49
C LEU A 134 -29.14 -3.40 34.85
N ASP A 135 -28.86 -4.71 34.84
CA ASP A 135 -29.72 -5.71 35.45
C ASP A 135 -29.77 -5.44 36.95
N PHE A 136 -30.74 -4.62 37.37
CA PHE A 136 -31.12 -4.51 38.76
C PHE A 136 -31.83 -5.81 39.15
N PRO A 137 -31.25 -6.68 40.00
CA PRO A 137 -32.01 -7.79 40.53
C PRO A 137 -33.13 -7.20 41.37
N ALA A 138 -34.36 -7.57 41.04
CA ALA A 138 -35.54 -7.29 41.85
C ALA A 138 -35.40 -8.02 43.20
N SER A 139 -34.58 -7.48 44.09
CA SER A 139 -34.49 -7.92 45.47
C SER A 139 -35.70 -7.36 46.20
N ARG A 140 -36.66 -8.25 46.41
CA ARG A 140 -37.79 -8.01 47.28
C ARG A 140 -37.27 -7.59 48.67
N THR A 141 -38.14 -6.84 49.34
CA THR A 141 -38.30 -6.68 50.80
C THR A 141 -37.72 -5.42 51.49
N VAL A 142 -38.69 -4.67 52.05
CA VAL A 142 -38.66 -3.74 53.19
C VAL A 142 -38.36 -2.25 52.94
N ARG A 143 -39.45 -1.51 52.66
CA ARG A 143 -39.90 -0.32 53.39
C ARG A 143 -38.80 0.48 54.12
N ASN A 144 -38.18 1.45 53.45
CA ASN A 144 -37.80 2.69 54.12
C ASN A 144 -37.77 3.88 53.14
N LYS A 145 -38.40 4.96 53.57
CA LYS A 145 -38.64 6.19 52.82
C LYS A 145 -37.41 7.07 52.96
N PHE A 146 -36.48 7.01 52.01
CA PHE A 146 -35.44 8.02 51.86
C PHE A 146 -35.30 8.41 50.39
N LEU A 147 -35.96 9.53 50.05
CA LEU A 147 -35.74 10.28 48.83
C LEU A 147 -34.28 10.74 48.81
N PHE A 148 -33.41 10.05 48.07
CA PHE A 148 -32.10 10.60 47.69
C PHE A 148 -32.30 11.53 46.50
N LEU A 149 -32.50 12.81 46.80
CA LEU A 149 -32.33 13.92 45.86
C LEU A 149 -30.83 14.06 45.57
N ILE A 150 -30.35 13.51 44.46
CA ILE A 150 -28.99 13.80 43.98
C ILE A 150 -29.04 15.12 43.21
N ASN A 151 -28.38 16.12 43.79
CA ASN A 151 -28.15 17.45 43.25
C ASN A 151 -27.38 17.38 41.92
N TYR A 152 -27.84 18.07 40.88
CA TYR A 152 -27.09 18.35 39.66
C TYR A 152 -26.29 19.65 39.86
N PRO A 153 -24.97 19.69 39.65
CA PRO A 153 -24.25 20.95 39.54
C PRO A 153 -24.47 21.56 38.16
N GLN A 154 -24.95 22.81 38.12
CA GLN A 154 -25.01 23.61 36.88
C GLN A 154 -23.59 23.94 36.41
N HIS A 155 -23.20 23.43 35.25
CA HIS A 155 -21.96 23.82 34.59
C HIS A 155 -22.15 25.19 33.93
N LYS A 156 -21.37 26.16 34.39
CA LYS A 156 -21.34 27.56 33.92
C LYS A 156 -20.57 27.64 32.60
N THR A 157 -21.18 28.23 31.59
CA THR A 157 -20.58 28.60 30.30
C THR A 157 -19.76 29.89 30.46
N ASP A 158 -18.53 29.89 29.97
CA ASP A 158 -17.81 31.09 29.50
C ASP A 158 -17.77 31.04 27.97
#